data_AF-A0A519N0F4-F1
#
_entry.id   AF-A0A519N0F4-F1
#
_cell.length_a   1.000
_cell.length_b   1.000
_cell.length_c   1.000
_cell.angle_alpha   90.00
_cell.angle_beta   90.00
_cell.angle_gamma   90.00
#
_symmetry.space_group_name_H-M   'P 1'
#
loop_
_entity.id
_entity.type
_entity.pdbx_description
1 polymer ?
#
loop_
_entity_poly.entity_id
_entity_poly.type
_entity_poly.pdbx_seq_one_letter_code
_entity_poly.pdbx_strand_id
1 'polypeptide(L)'
;MIRKINYQFLVFIVIAVLLAGCEAQESVLQSSRSTQQATITYKTLSECKGDEALNKAMSRFVPNIKSPSFTLRDGEGEQHEIVIDSATVKIVNTLNELTYNFLVNKYVSEKTENLIFQIKDPGTAQEELKAYLVKYDLLLEPGSEEYMEIYEVMEDNKIWALGGCVSITIYTDYQCGCAGHWPGQACTCPQTAYTASATYTFCDGGGGGGGDGGGVPPTSGGNPPTNPGHGGGGGSIGVIHTATVLPLNDGAIFLGTLTMEQKKFLDRNPDIAEEISYYINQGGDEGFATWAVDYLMDHPSITWSQFVNWFMMPREGQDVLSYDETYWENPNLTFPQQNLPTWANFQSAYPTNNGATLVQTIGGAVQQAFIDYPNLVAGYCALKVSRGLNYSGINIPQIITTNGNPGTVMGADGKYYFLNAKALNKWMKETFGTNPATTTTPYNANHVHIDGSEGGMNGQNYPALTSGIKGIYSMVSTNPLWASGHADLISEGVCVFGCHFYDTPPAPIDYIDIWTLE
;
A
#
# COMPACT_ATOMS: atom_id res chain seq x y z
N MET A 1 -0.50 -60.76 31.16
CA MET A 1 -1.60 -60.03 30.49
C MET A 1 -1.20 -58.56 30.42
N ILE A 2 -0.39 -58.20 29.42
CA ILE A 2 0.15 -56.84 29.25
C ILE A 2 -0.76 -56.14 28.25
N ARG A 3 -1.57 -55.18 28.71
CA ARG A 3 -2.44 -54.38 27.85
C ARG A 3 -1.57 -53.49 26.96
N LYS A 4 -1.66 -53.70 25.65
CA LYS A 4 -1.08 -52.81 24.64
C LYS A 4 -1.69 -51.42 24.83
N ILE A 5 -0.90 -50.47 25.31
CA ILE A 5 -1.27 -49.06 25.34
C ILE A 5 -1.39 -48.60 23.89
N ASN A 6 -2.55 -48.06 23.55
CA ASN A 6 -2.88 -47.65 22.19
C ASN A 6 -2.04 -46.42 21.84
N TYR A 7 -1.11 -46.58 20.90
CA TYR A 7 -0.13 -45.55 20.51
C TYR A 7 -0.80 -44.24 20.09
N GLN A 8 -2.00 -44.32 19.52
CA GLN A 8 -2.78 -43.13 19.14
C GLN A 8 -3.23 -42.30 20.35
N PHE A 9 -3.48 -42.93 21.50
CA PHE A 9 -3.85 -42.21 22.72
C PHE A 9 -2.65 -41.44 23.30
N LEU A 10 -1.44 -42.00 23.17
CA LEU A 10 -0.22 -41.35 23.62
C LEU A 10 0.13 -40.14 22.73
N VAL A 11 -0.08 -40.26 21.42
CA VAL A 11 0.10 -39.15 20.46
C VAL A 11 -0.88 -38.01 20.75
N PHE A 12 -2.13 -38.31 21.07
CA PHE A 12 -3.11 -37.29 21.46
C PHE A 12 -2.73 -36.55 22.75
N ILE A 13 -2.19 -37.25 23.75
CA ILE A 13 -1.70 -36.63 24.99
C ILE A 13 -0.49 -35.74 24.71
N VAL A 14 0.45 -36.18 23.87
CA VAL A 14 1.62 -35.38 23.51
C VAL A 14 1.21 -34.13 22.72
N ILE A 15 0.29 -34.23 21.76
CA ILE A 15 -0.23 -33.07 21.02
C ILE A 15 -0.99 -32.11 21.96
N ALA A 16 -1.81 -32.63 22.88
CA ALA A 16 -2.51 -31.80 23.85
C ALA A 16 -1.55 -31.07 24.81
N VAL A 17 -0.45 -31.72 25.23
CA VAL A 17 0.59 -31.11 26.07
C VAL A 17 1.41 -30.07 25.28
N LEU A 18 1.67 -30.31 23.98
CA LEU A 18 2.35 -29.34 23.11
C LEU A 18 1.47 -28.11 22.82
N LEU A 19 0.16 -28.31 22.63
CA LEU A 19 -0.79 -27.20 22.43
C LEU A 19 -1.01 -26.40 23.73
N ALA A 20 -1.12 -27.07 24.89
CA ALA A 20 -1.19 -26.40 26.18
C ALA A 20 0.13 -25.72 26.59
N GLY A 21 1.27 -26.15 26.05
CA GLY A 21 2.57 -25.53 26.24
C GLY A 21 2.81 -24.29 25.37
N CYS A 22 2.08 -24.14 24.27
CA CYS A 22 2.20 -22.98 23.37
C CYS A 22 1.44 -21.74 23.86
N GLU A 23 0.40 -21.90 24.69
CA GLU A 23 -0.33 -20.75 25.27
C GLU A 23 0.42 -20.08 26.44
N ALA A 24 1.51 -20.67 26.93
CA ALA A 24 2.24 -20.15 28.10
C ALA A 24 3.51 -19.33 27.76
N GLN A 25 3.77 -19.05 26.48
CA GLN A 25 5.00 -18.38 26.04
C GLN A 25 4.80 -17.01 25.35
N GLU A 26 3.62 -16.41 25.51
CA GLU A 26 3.34 -15.03 25.09
C GLU A 26 3.50 -14.00 26.24
N SER A 27 3.93 -14.43 27.43
CA SER A 27 3.96 -13.56 28.62
C SER A 27 5.34 -12.96 28.98
N VAL A 28 6.30 -12.90 28.04
CA VAL A 28 7.65 -12.31 28.29
C VAL A 28 7.92 -11.08 27.39
N LEU A 29 6.86 -10.42 26.93
CA LEU A 29 6.88 -9.01 26.49
C LEU A 29 5.86 -8.18 27.28
N GLN A 30 5.77 -8.42 28.60
CA GLN A 30 5.32 -7.35 29.48
C GLN A 30 6.47 -6.37 29.66
N SER A 31 6.68 -5.51 28.65
CA SER A 31 7.19 -4.19 28.93
C SER A 31 6.28 -3.62 30.02
N SER A 32 6.88 -3.12 31.10
CA SER A 32 6.17 -2.43 32.16
C SER A 32 5.39 -1.28 31.54
N ARG A 33 4.11 -1.50 31.23
CA ARG A 33 3.14 -0.46 30.84
C ARG A 33 2.90 0.43 32.06
N SER A 34 3.91 1.25 32.40
CA SER A 34 3.73 2.45 33.19
C SER A 34 2.84 3.35 32.35
N THR A 35 1.54 3.34 32.66
CA THR A 35 0.54 4.19 32.03
C THR A 35 0.69 5.60 32.58
N GLN A 36 1.83 6.24 32.30
CA GLN A 36 1.83 7.69 32.33
C GLN A 36 0.97 8.12 31.13
N GLN A 37 -0.28 8.51 31.42
CA GLN A 37 -1.24 8.95 30.41
C GLN A 37 -0.74 10.27 29.80
N ALA A 38 0.08 10.18 28.77
CA ALA A 38 0.32 11.32 27.90
C ALA A 38 -0.96 11.60 27.11
N THR A 39 -1.36 12.86 27.05
CA THR A 39 -2.41 13.32 26.12
C THR A 39 -1.72 13.95 24.91
N ILE A 40 -2.06 13.49 23.72
CA ILE A 40 -1.52 14.03 22.47
C ILE A 40 -2.59 14.89 21.80
N THR A 41 -2.20 16.10 21.40
CA THR A 41 -3.06 17.00 20.63
C THR A 41 -2.33 17.50 19.39
N TYR A 42 -3.12 17.82 18.36
CA TYR A 42 -2.65 18.23 17.06
C TYR A 42 -3.07 19.66 16.81
N LYS A 43 -2.15 20.49 16.35
CA LYS A 43 -2.41 21.88 15.96
C LYS A 43 -1.56 22.22 14.73
N THR A 44 -1.98 23.19 13.95
CA THR A 44 -1.12 23.89 13.00
C THR A 44 -0.20 24.87 13.74
N LEU A 45 0.92 25.26 13.13
CA LEU A 45 1.76 26.34 13.68
C LEU A 45 0.97 27.66 13.80
N SER A 46 -0.05 27.86 12.96
CA SER A 46 -0.91 29.03 13.00
C SER A 46 -1.83 29.07 14.23
N GLU A 47 -2.35 27.91 14.65
CA GLU A 47 -3.16 27.75 15.86
C GLU A 47 -2.31 27.86 17.13
N CYS A 48 -1.00 27.58 17.04
CA CYS A 48 -0.07 27.75 18.15
C CYS A 48 0.43 29.19 18.33
N LYS A 49 0.09 30.16 17.46
CA LYS A 49 0.58 31.55 17.56
C LYS A 49 0.23 32.25 18.88
N GLY A 50 -0.87 31.85 19.51
CA GLY A 50 -1.30 32.37 20.82
C GLY A 50 -0.74 31.62 22.02
N ASP A 51 0.06 30.57 21.80
CA ASP A 51 0.58 29.72 22.87
C ASP A 51 1.84 30.36 23.47
N GLU A 52 1.71 30.89 24.69
CA GLU A 52 2.80 31.60 25.39
C GLU A 52 4.01 30.70 25.65
N ALA A 53 3.77 29.42 25.98
CA ALA A 53 4.81 28.45 26.28
C ALA A 53 5.65 28.14 25.03
N LEU A 54 4.99 27.86 23.89
CA LEU A 54 5.71 27.66 22.63
C LEU A 54 6.42 28.92 22.16
N ASN A 55 5.76 30.08 22.21
CA ASN A 55 6.37 31.36 21.79
C ASN A 55 7.64 31.66 22.61
N LYS A 56 7.60 31.42 23.92
CA LYS A 56 8.76 31.53 24.80
C LYS A 56 9.87 30.56 24.36
N ALA A 57 9.53 29.29 24.12
CA ALA A 57 10.46 28.26 23.64
C ALA A 57 11.15 28.63 22.32
N MET A 58 10.36 29.01 21.32
CA MET A 58 10.84 29.38 20.00
C MET A 58 11.68 30.66 20.05
N SER A 59 11.26 31.68 20.82
CA SER A 59 12.04 32.92 20.95
C SER A 59 13.42 32.71 21.60
N ARG A 60 13.53 31.72 22.48
CA ARG A 60 14.76 31.40 23.21
C ARG A 60 15.78 30.65 22.34
N PHE A 61 15.33 29.63 21.63
CA PHE A 61 16.25 28.75 20.89
C PHE A 61 16.32 29.02 19.40
N VAL A 62 15.28 29.66 18.83
CA VAL A 62 15.20 29.98 17.41
C VAL A 62 14.55 31.36 17.19
N PRO A 63 15.22 32.45 17.63
CA PRO A 63 14.63 33.80 17.76
C PRO A 63 14.08 34.43 16.47
N ASN A 64 14.24 33.78 15.31
CA ASN A 64 13.83 34.28 13.99
C ASN A 64 12.83 33.37 13.24
N ILE A 65 12.08 32.49 13.90
CA ILE A 65 10.99 31.72 13.26
C ILE A 65 9.79 32.64 12.92
N LYS A 66 9.98 33.53 11.93
CA LYS A 66 8.88 34.13 11.16
C LYS A 66 8.57 33.32 9.90
N SER A 67 9.41 32.32 9.62
CA SER A 67 9.37 31.41 8.48
C SER A 67 9.53 29.97 9.00
N PRO A 68 8.94 28.95 8.35
CA PRO A 68 9.20 27.55 8.68
C PRO A 68 10.66 27.13 8.47
N SER A 69 11.51 27.98 7.88
CA SER A 69 12.96 27.74 7.72
C SER A 69 13.79 28.57 8.71
N PHE A 70 14.81 27.93 9.29
CA PHE A 70 15.87 28.55 10.10
C PHE A 70 17.18 27.74 10.01
N THR A 71 18.28 28.27 10.57
CA THR A 71 19.60 27.63 10.48
C THR A 71 20.12 27.25 11.86
N LEU A 72 20.54 26.00 12.01
CA LEU A 72 21.29 25.51 13.17
C LEU A 72 22.77 25.37 12.83
N ARG A 73 23.65 25.41 13.83
CA ARG A 73 25.10 25.21 13.64
C ARG A 73 25.61 24.06 14.46
N ASP A 74 26.37 23.15 13.90
CA ASP A 74 27.01 22.10 14.71
C ASP A 74 28.26 22.62 15.46
N GLY A 75 28.93 21.72 16.18
CA GLY A 75 30.15 22.01 16.93
C GLY A 75 31.33 22.46 16.06
N GLU A 76 31.32 22.15 14.76
CA GLU A 76 32.33 22.59 13.78
C GLU A 76 31.96 23.95 13.14
N GLY A 77 30.73 24.41 13.37
CA GLY A 77 30.20 25.66 12.84
C GLY A 77 29.55 25.53 11.46
N GLU A 78 29.37 24.30 10.96
CA GLU A 78 28.63 24.06 9.71
C GLU A 78 27.17 24.44 9.90
N GLN A 79 26.59 25.07 8.88
CA GLN A 79 25.21 25.55 8.92
C GLN A 79 24.26 24.52 8.31
N HIS A 80 23.28 24.10 9.10
CA HIS A 80 22.22 23.18 8.70
C HIS A 80 20.92 23.96 8.57
N GLU A 81 20.37 24.05 7.35
CA GLU A 81 19.02 24.60 7.15
C GLU A 81 17.99 23.58 7.65
N ILE A 82 17.13 24.03 8.57
CA ILE A 82 16.04 23.27 9.16
C ILE A 82 14.75 23.90 8.67
N VAL A 83 13.97 23.13 7.93
CA VAL A 83 12.62 23.51 7.51
C VAL A 83 11.64 22.66 8.30
N ILE A 84 10.82 23.26 9.15
CA ILE A 84 9.79 22.53 9.91
C ILE A 84 8.47 22.45 9.15
N ASP A 85 7.74 21.35 9.30
CA ASP A 85 6.34 21.27 8.92
C ASP A 85 5.50 22.22 9.78
N SER A 86 4.80 23.14 9.11
CA SER A 86 3.91 24.11 9.76
C SER A 86 2.45 23.66 9.78
N ALA A 87 2.10 22.60 9.03
CA ALA A 87 0.77 22.03 8.99
C ALA A 87 0.47 21.21 10.25
N THR A 88 1.48 20.53 10.81
CA THR A 88 1.28 19.66 11.97
C THR A 88 2.31 19.94 13.07
N VAL A 89 1.79 20.30 14.25
CA VAL A 89 2.51 20.40 15.52
C VAL A 89 1.89 19.40 16.46
N LYS A 90 2.66 18.38 16.86
CA LYS A 90 2.21 17.39 17.85
C LYS A 90 2.59 17.84 19.25
N ILE A 91 1.58 18.02 20.09
CA ILE A 91 1.75 18.48 21.46
C ILE A 91 1.52 17.28 22.39
N VAL A 92 2.58 16.86 23.08
CA VAL A 92 2.52 15.78 24.08
C VAL A 92 2.45 16.41 25.46
N ASN A 93 1.37 16.16 26.18
CA ASN A 93 1.18 16.64 27.54
C ASN A 93 1.21 15.47 28.52
N THR A 94 2.18 15.46 29.43
CA THR A 94 2.26 14.51 30.55
C THR A 94 1.92 15.23 31.86
N LEU A 95 2.07 14.57 33.01
CA LEU A 95 1.74 15.19 34.30
C LEU A 95 2.58 16.45 34.60
N ASN A 96 3.87 16.43 34.23
CA ASN A 96 4.84 17.45 34.60
C ASN A 96 5.58 18.05 33.39
N GLU A 97 5.27 17.60 32.17
CA GLU A 97 6.00 18.02 30.98
C GLU A 97 5.07 18.26 29.79
N LEU A 98 5.36 19.30 29.04
CA LEU A 98 4.70 19.67 27.79
C LEU A 98 5.74 19.69 26.68
N THR A 99 5.53 18.93 25.60
CA THR A 99 6.44 18.95 24.44
C THR A 99 5.72 19.32 23.16
N TYR A 100 6.39 20.14 22.34
CA TYR A 100 5.95 20.51 20.99
C TYR A 100 6.89 19.89 19.98
N ASN A 101 6.34 19.08 19.09
CA ASN A 101 7.08 18.29 18.13
C ASN A 101 6.76 18.75 16.72
N PHE A 102 7.81 19.08 15.98
CA PHE A 102 7.75 19.55 14.60
C PHE A 102 8.51 18.57 13.73
N LEU A 103 7.89 18.10 12.65
CA LEU A 103 8.61 17.34 11.63
C LEU A 103 9.60 18.28 10.95
N VAL A 104 10.84 17.86 10.80
CA VAL A 104 11.82 18.58 9.98
C VAL A 104 11.75 18.01 8.56
N ASN A 105 11.26 18.82 7.64
CA ASN A 105 11.19 18.52 6.21
C ASN A 105 12.60 18.59 5.62
N LYS A 106 13.24 17.43 5.47
CA LYS A 106 14.43 17.29 4.62
C LYS A 106 14.06 16.60 3.33
N TYR A 107 14.48 17.19 2.21
CA TYR A 107 14.22 16.67 0.88
C TYR A 107 14.85 15.28 0.59
N VAL A 108 15.79 14.79 1.41
CA VAL A 108 16.58 13.56 1.09
C VAL A 108 17.10 12.79 2.32
N SER A 109 16.42 12.80 3.48
CA SER A 109 16.90 12.05 4.66
C SER A 109 16.26 10.67 4.75
N GLU A 110 17.06 9.61 4.97
CA GLU A 110 16.58 8.27 5.34
C GLU A 110 15.96 8.22 6.73
N LYS A 111 16.30 9.20 7.59
CA LYS A 111 15.82 9.31 8.96
C LYS A 111 14.72 10.35 9.07
N THR A 112 13.72 10.07 9.88
CA THR A 112 12.79 11.08 10.38
C THR A 112 13.50 11.98 11.37
N GLU A 113 13.29 13.27 11.23
CA GLU A 113 13.87 14.28 12.10
C GLU A 113 12.76 15.09 12.76
N ASN A 114 12.79 15.21 14.09
CA ASN A 114 11.88 16.04 14.85
C ASN A 114 12.65 17.14 15.57
N LEU A 115 12.17 18.37 15.44
CA LEU A 115 12.51 19.45 16.36
C LEU A 115 11.51 19.42 17.52
N ILE A 116 12.04 19.33 18.74
CA ILE A 116 11.26 19.18 19.97
C ILE A 116 11.55 20.37 20.87
N PHE A 117 10.51 21.03 21.35
CA PHE A 117 10.62 21.94 22.49
C PHE A 117 9.99 21.26 23.71
N GLN A 118 10.79 21.01 24.74
CA GLN A 118 10.35 20.38 25.98
C GLN A 118 10.31 21.42 27.10
N ILE A 119 9.18 21.47 27.80
CA ILE A 119 8.94 22.36 28.93
C ILE A 119 8.57 21.51 30.14
N LYS A 120 9.42 21.52 31.17
CA LYS A 120 9.17 20.83 32.44
C LYS A 120 8.57 21.80 33.45
N ASP A 121 7.66 21.30 34.26
CA ASP A 121 6.91 22.04 35.27
C ASP A 121 6.35 23.39 34.73
N PRO A 122 5.59 23.37 33.61
CA PRO A 122 5.14 24.59 32.92
C PRO A 122 4.31 25.48 33.84
N GLY A 123 4.59 26.79 33.84
CA GLY A 123 3.89 27.79 34.65
C GLY A 123 4.30 27.82 36.13
N THR A 124 5.32 27.07 36.53
CA THR A 124 5.88 27.09 37.89
C THR A 124 7.16 27.94 37.98
N ALA A 125 7.64 28.18 39.20
CA ALA A 125 8.93 28.83 39.40
C ALA A 125 10.14 27.94 39.02
N GLN A 126 9.90 26.64 38.82
CA GLN A 126 10.89 25.62 38.46
C GLN A 126 10.88 25.31 36.95
N GLU A 127 10.16 26.09 36.15
CA GLU A 127 10.02 25.83 34.72
C GLU A 127 11.38 25.69 34.02
N GLU A 128 11.63 24.53 33.43
CA GLU A 128 12.82 24.25 32.65
C GLU A 128 12.43 24.08 31.18
N LEU A 129 13.11 24.84 30.32
CA LEU A 129 12.83 24.86 28.88
C LEU A 129 14.08 24.37 28.15
N LYS A 130 13.91 23.34 27.31
CA LYS A 130 14.94 22.72 26.46
C LYS A 130 14.44 22.53 25.05
N ALA A 131 15.38 22.43 24.11
CA ALA A 131 15.08 22.09 22.73
C ALA A 131 16.01 20.98 22.24
N TYR A 132 15.46 20.09 21.40
CA TYR A 132 16.18 18.94 20.87
C TYR A 132 15.92 18.79 19.37
N LEU A 133 16.94 18.37 18.63
CA LEU A 133 16.80 17.82 17.30
C LEU A 133 17.04 16.31 17.41
N VAL A 134 16.00 15.52 17.18
CA VAL A 134 16.05 14.05 17.28
C VAL A 134 15.92 13.48 15.89
N LYS A 135 16.88 12.67 15.46
CA LYS A 135 16.82 11.91 14.21
C LYS A 135 16.68 10.44 14.51
N TYR A 136 15.75 9.76 13.85
CA TYR A 136 15.49 8.34 14.08
C TYR A 136 14.87 7.69 12.85
N ASP A 137 15.02 6.37 12.72
CA ASP A 137 14.29 5.58 11.72
C ASP A 137 12.84 5.35 12.21
N LEU A 138 11.82 5.45 11.35
CA LEU A 138 10.44 5.15 11.75
C LEU A 138 10.24 3.66 12.02
N LEU A 139 11.08 2.81 11.44
CA LEU A 139 11.03 1.35 11.55
C LEU A 139 11.90 0.82 12.70
N LEU A 140 12.08 1.58 13.78
CA LEU A 140 12.84 1.13 14.95
C LEU A 140 12.29 -0.20 15.50
N GLU A 141 12.97 -1.30 15.17
CA GLU A 141 12.78 -2.54 15.90
C GLU A 141 13.23 -2.32 17.35
N PRO A 142 12.45 -2.74 18.36
CA PRO A 142 12.86 -2.64 19.76
C PRO A 142 14.22 -3.32 19.99
N GLY A 143 15.28 -2.53 20.26
CA GLY A 143 16.62 -3.03 20.57
C GLY A 143 17.72 -2.66 19.58
N SER A 144 17.44 -1.99 18.45
CA SER A 144 18.47 -1.50 17.55
C SER A 144 19.05 -0.15 18.02
N GLU A 145 20.20 -0.17 18.70
CA GLU A 145 20.88 1.05 19.19
C GLU A 145 21.46 1.93 18.07
N GLU A 146 21.61 1.41 16.84
CA GLU A 146 22.32 2.08 15.73
C GLU A 146 21.56 3.25 15.05
N TYR A 147 20.33 3.57 15.46
CA TYR A 147 19.42 4.34 14.59
C TYR A 147 18.98 5.71 15.10
N MET A 148 19.44 6.17 16.27
CA MET A 148 18.99 7.44 16.84
C MET A 148 20.13 8.43 17.12
N GLU A 149 19.95 9.67 16.67
CA GLU A 149 20.85 10.80 16.97
C GLU A 149 20.05 11.86 17.73
N ILE A 150 20.55 12.29 18.89
CA ILE A 150 19.91 13.32 19.70
C ILE A 150 20.88 14.48 19.89
N TYR A 151 20.45 15.66 19.46
CA TYR A 151 21.18 16.90 19.66
C TYR A 151 20.38 17.86 20.54
N GLU A 152 21.02 18.47 21.53
CA GLU A 152 20.44 19.61 22.26
C GLU A 152 20.66 20.89 21.45
N VAL A 153 19.59 21.68 21.30
CA VAL A 153 19.61 22.97 20.63
C VAL A 153 19.83 24.07 21.67
N MET A 154 20.96 24.76 21.54
CA MET A 154 21.39 25.83 22.44
C MET A 154 20.78 27.18 22.03
N GLU A 155 20.76 28.15 22.96
CA GLU A 155 20.21 29.50 22.73
C GLU A 155 20.93 30.28 21.61
N ASP A 156 22.17 29.93 21.29
CA ASP A 156 22.93 30.52 20.19
C ASP A 156 22.72 29.80 18.84
N ASN A 157 21.67 28.98 18.74
CA ASN A 157 21.34 28.10 17.61
C ASN A 157 22.40 27.03 17.31
N LYS A 158 23.30 26.73 18.27
CA LYS A 158 24.19 25.59 18.12
C LYS A 158 23.50 24.29 18.50
N ILE A 159 23.87 23.20 17.85
CA ILE A 159 23.47 21.84 18.22
C ILE A 159 24.66 21.07 18.77
N TRP A 160 24.43 20.35 19.87
CA TRP A 160 25.43 19.53 20.53
C TRP A 160 24.90 18.12 20.69
N ALA A 161 25.67 17.12 20.27
CA ALA A 161 25.35 15.74 20.58
C ALA A 161 25.31 15.56 22.10
N LEU A 162 24.25 14.93 22.61
CA LEU A 162 24.14 14.67 24.04
C LEU A 162 25.14 13.58 24.45
N GLY A 163 26.01 13.89 25.42
CA GLY A 163 26.87 12.91 26.08
C GLY A 163 26.18 12.29 27.30
N GLY A 164 26.52 11.04 27.61
CA GLY A 164 26.00 10.31 28.78
C GLY A 164 24.79 9.43 28.48
N CYS A 165 24.04 9.04 29.52
CA CYS A 165 22.81 8.28 29.35
C CYS A 165 21.61 9.20 29.16
N VAL A 166 20.95 9.09 28.01
CA VAL A 166 19.71 9.80 27.68
C VAL A 166 18.59 8.79 27.46
N SER A 167 17.43 9.04 28.06
CA SER A 167 16.21 8.29 27.77
C SER A 167 15.28 9.14 26.91
N ILE A 168 14.65 8.54 25.91
CA ILE A 168 13.65 9.16 25.06
C ILE A 168 12.42 8.26 24.98
N THR A 169 11.25 8.84 25.22
CA THR A 169 9.96 8.19 25.00
C THR A 169 9.38 8.69 23.68
N ILE A 170 9.22 7.78 22.72
CA ILE A 170 8.53 8.03 21.45
C ILE A 170 7.08 7.63 21.60
N TYR A 171 6.17 8.56 21.35
CA TYR A 171 4.75 8.29 21.21
C TYR A 171 4.38 8.12 19.73
N THR A 172 3.69 7.04 19.42
CA THR A 172 3.27 6.69 18.06
C THR A 172 1.75 6.59 18.03
N ASP A 173 1.13 7.40 17.19
CA ASP A 173 -0.32 7.39 17.00
C ASP A 173 -0.70 6.51 15.82
N TYR A 174 -1.57 5.55 16.08
CA TYR A 174 -2.16 4.66 15.09
C TYR A 174 -3.58 5.13 14.79
N GLN A 175 -3.85 5.39 13.51
CA GLN A 175 -5.20 5.72 13.06
C GLN A 175 -6.12 4.51 13.20
N CYS A 176 -7.42 4.75 13.27
CA CYS A 176 -8.38 3.66 13.16
C CYS A 176 -8.43 3.12 11.71
N GLY A 177 -8.94 1.90 11.51
CA GLY A 177 -9.08 1.31 10.16
C GLY A 177 -9.99 2.08 9.18
N CYS A 178 -10.68 3.13 9.62
CA CYS A 178 -11.30 4.09 8.72
C CYS A 178 -10.39 5.32 8.60
N ALA A 179 -10.02 5.68 7.37
CA ALA A 179 -9.13 6.80 7.11
C ALA A 179 -9.58 8.09 7.83
N GLY A 180 -8.63 8.76 8.49
CA GLY A 180 -8.82 10.12 9.00
C GLY A 180 -9.25 10.27 10.46
N HIS A 181 -9.40 9.20 11.25
CA HIS A 181 -9.62 9.33 12.70
C HIS A 181 -8.37 9.02 13.52
N TRP A 182 -8.06 9.94 14.43
CA TRP A 182 -6.89 9.92 15.29
C TRP A 182 -7.23 9.61 16.75
N PRO A 183 -6.24 9.20 17.57
CA PRO A 183 -6.46 9.02 19.00
C PRO A 183 -7.07 10.28 19.64
N GLY A 184 -8.14 10.09 20.43
CA GLY A 184 -8.88 11.19 21.06
C GLY A 184 -10.01 11.80 20.21
N GLN A 185 -10.14 11.44 18.93
CA GLN A 185 -11.29 11.81 18.11
C GLN A 185 -12.41 10.77 18.24
N ALA A 186 -13.67 11.22 18.18
CA ALA A 186 -14.82 10.31 18.15
C ALA A 186 -14.82 9.54 16.82
N CYS A 187 -14.94 8.21 16.90
CA CYS A 187 -14.91 7.32 15.75
C CYS A 187 -15.90 6.16 15.96
N THR A 188 -16.55 5.70 14.88
CA THR A 188 -17.51 4.57 14.90
C THR A 188 -16.92 3.26 14.38
N CYS A 189 -15.61 3.20 14.16
CA CYS A 189 -14.96 2.06 13.51
C CYS A 189 -14.72 0.90 14.49
N PRO A 190 -14.71 -0.35 14.02
CA PRO A 190 -14.51 -1.51 14.90
C PRO A 190 -13.17 -1.50 15.63
N GLN A 191 -12.13 -0.98 14.99
CA GLN A 191 -10.83 -0.71 15.60
C GLN A 191 -10.79 0.76 16.02
N THR A 192 -10.40 1.04 17.26
CA THR A 192 -10.22 2.40 17.76
C THR A 192 -8.79 2.87 17.52
N ALA A 193 -8.62 4.12 17.12
CA ALA A 193 -7.30 4.76 17.09
C ALA A 193 -6.67 4.71 18.50
N TYR A 194 -5.37 4.49 18.60
CA TYR A 194 -4.65 4.42 19.87
C TYR A 194 -3.25 5.02 19.77
N THR A 195 -2.72 5.43 20.92
CA THR A 195 -1.33 5.88 21.07
C THR A 195 -0.53 4.77 21.74
N ALA A 196 0.55 4.32 21.12
CA ALA A 196 1.58 3.51 21.78
C ALA A 196 2.75 4.39 22.21
N SER A 197 3.54 3.93 23.17
CA SER A 197 4.79 4.59 23.53
C SER A 197 5.90 3.57 23.77
N ALA A 198 7.10 3.87 23.31
CA ALA A 198 8.31 3.11 23.59
C ALA A 198 9.39 4.04 24.17
N THR A 199 10.03 3.61 25.25
CA THR A 199 11.14 4.34 25.86
C THR A 199 12.45 3.65 25.54
N TYR A 200 13.38 4.39 24.95
CA TYR A 200 14.71 3.94 24.61
C TYR A 200 15.71 4.68 25.51
N THR A 201 16.72 3.97 26.00
CA THR A 201 17.81 4.56 26.79
C THR A 201 19.11 4.31 26.08
N PHE A 202 19.79 5.38 25.71
CA PHE A 202 21.08 5.36 25.04
C PHE A 202 22.13 5.84 26.02
N CYS A 203 23.14 5.02 26.28
CA CYS A 203 24.28 5.42 27.07
C CYS A 203 25.47 5.50 26.15
N ASP A 204 26.01 6.71 25.99
CA ASP A 204 27.25 6.89 25.26
C ASP A 204 28.32 6.08 25.99
N GLY A 205 28.71 4.95 25.40
CA GLY A 205 29.62 3.99 25.97
C GLY A 205 31.00 4.61 26.01
N GLY A 206 31.23 5.46 27.02
CA GLY A 206 32.53 6.01 27.32
C GLY A 206 33.46 4.84 27.50
N GLY A 207 34.20 4.52 26.44
CA GLY A 207 35.16 3.44 26.38
C GLY A 207 36.22 3.70 27.42
N GLY A 208 35.95 3.24 28.65
CA GLY A 208 36.91 3.14 29.71
C GLY A 208 37.94 2.13 29.28
N GLY A 209 38.91 2.57 28.48
CA GLY A 209 40.14 1.85 28.21
C GLY A 209 40.87 1.62 29.52
N GLY A 210 40.58 0.49 30.17
CA GLY A 210 41.36 -0.06 31.26
C GLY A 210 42.72 -0.50 30.74
N GLY A 211 43.62 0.46 30.55
CA GLY A 211 45.03 0.22 30.32
C GLY A 211 45.74 0.00 31.67
N ASP A 212 45.75 -1.24 32.15
CA ASP A 212 46.63 -1.64 33.23
C ASP A 212 48.07 -1.86 32.72
N GLY A 213 48.91 -0.85 32.97
CA GLY A 213 50.20 -0.97 33.65
C GLY A 213 51.26 -2.00 33.18
N GLY A 214 52.28 -1.51 32.48
CA GLY A 214 53.60 -2.14 32.36
C GLY A 214 54.63 -1.14 31.83
N GLY A 215 55.45 -0.55 32.72
CA GLY A 215 56.04 0.78 32.53
C GLY A 215 57.48 0.89 32.01
N VAL A 216 57.93 2.13 31.77
CA VAL A 216 59.33 2.60 31.68
C VAL A 216 59.37 4.14 31.90
N PRO A 217 60.37 4.74 32.59
CA PRO A 217 60.48 6.20 32.81
C PRO A 217 61.50 6.87 31.84
N PRO A 218 61.79 8.18 31.90
CA PRO A 218 61.16 9.24 31.10
C PRO A 218 62.13 9.99 30.16
N THR A 219 61.68 10.47 29.00
CA THR A 219 62.39 11.52 28.24
C THR A 219 61.45 12.46 27.49
N SER A 220 61.55 13.75 27.86
CA SER A 220 61.40 14.99 27.08
C SER A 220 60.25 15.16 26.07
N GLY A 221 59.42 16.16 26.35
CA GLY A 221 59.32 17.35 25.50
C GLY A 221 58.24 17.34 24.42
N GLY A 222 57.10 17.95 24.73
CA GLY A 222 56.12 18.40 23.74
C GLY A 222 54.74 18.58 24.35
N ASN A 223 54.37 19.81 24.72
CA ASN A 223 53.00 20.18 25.07
C ASN A 223 52.12 20.19 23.81
N PRO A 224 51.05 19.37 23.71
CA PRO A 224 49.90 19.73 22.89
C PRO A 224 48.96 20.65 23.70
N PRO A 225 48.14 21.47 23.03
CA PRO A 225 47.16 22.30 23.73
C PRO A 225 46.13 21.38 24.39
N THR A 226 46.12 21.41 25.72
CA THR A 226 45.08 20.81 26.54
C THR A 226 43.78 21.55 26.27
N ASN A 227 42.88 20.93 25.51
CA ASN A 227 41.47 21.29 25.52
C ASN A 227 40.96 21.03 26.97
N PRO A 228 40.24 21.96 27.62
CA PRO A 228 39.76 21.72 28.97
C PRO A 228 38.68 20.64 28.91
N GLY A 229 39.06 19.42 29.28
CA GLY A 229 38.12 18.34 29.53
C GLY A 229 37.21 18.74 30.66
N HIS A 230 35.98 19.15 30.31
CA HIS A 230 34.90 19.24 31.28
C HIS A 230 34.56 17.83 31.75
N GLY A 231 35.12 17.45 32.89
CA GLY A 231 34.65 16.30 33.67
C GLY A 231 33.25 16.60 34.18
N GLY A 232 32.26 16.46 33.30
CA GLY A 232 30.85 16.55 33.62
C GLY A 232 30.47 15.38 34.49
N GLY A 233 30.13 15.63 35.75
CA GLY A 233 29.46 14.64 36.58
C GLY A 233 28.21 14.16 35.85
N GLY A 234 28.04 12.84 35.75
CA GLY A 234 26.92 12.20 35.06
C GLY A 234 25.58 12.52 35.71
N GLY A 235 25.09 13.73 35.47
CA GLY A 235 23.70 14.07 35.71
C GLY A 235 22.87 13.30 34.69
N SER A 236 21.92 12.50 35.18
CA SER A 236 20.92 11.87 34.32
C SER A 236 20.21 12.98 33.55
N ILE A 237 20.34 12.98 32.22
CA ILE A 237 19.46 13.80 31.37
C ILE A 237 18.05 13.26 31.60
N GLY A 238 17.09 14.15 31.89
CA GLY A 238 15.69 13.73 32.06
C GLY A 238 15.15 13.11 30.77
N VAL A 239 14.05 12.36 30.87
CA VAL A 239 13.41 11.72 29.71
C VAL A 239 13.00 12.78 28.68
N ILE A 240 13.35 12.57 27.41
CA ILE A 240 12.89 13.39 26.29
C ILE A 240 11.60 12.77 25.76
N HIS A 241 10.52 13.55 25.66
CA HIS A 241 9.25 13.06 25.13
C HIS A 241 9.04 13.55 23.70
N THR A 242 9.03 12.63 22.73
CA THR A 242 8.80 12.92 21.30
C THR A 242 7.57 12.19 20.79
N ALA A 243 6.89 12.71 19.77
CA ALA A 243 5.84 11.99 19.06
C ALA A 243 6.20 11.87 17.58
N THR A 244 5.95 10.72 16.96
CA THR A 244 6.13 10.58 15.50
C THR A 244 5.24 11.59 14.82
N VAL A 245 5.78 12.58 14.10
CA VAL A 245 4.92 13.64 13.53
C VAL A 245 4.11 13.12 12.33
N LEU A 246 4.53 12.00 11.73
CA LEU A 246 3.76 11.27 10.72
C LEU A 246 2.79 10.27 11.37
N PRO A 247 1.54 10.14 10.87
CA PRO A 247 0.76 8.92 11.09
C PRO A 247 1.58 7.72 10.62
N LEU A 248 1.74 6.72 11.47
CA LEU A 248 2.06 5.38 10.95
C LEU A 248 0.73 4.74 10.58
N ASN A 249 0.26 5.01 9.36
CA ASN A 249 -0.63 4.08 8.68
C ASN A 249 0.22 3.11 7.88
N ASP A 250 -0.34 1.97 7.49
CA ASP A 250 0.39 0.91 6.80
C ASP A 250 1.06 1.45 5.52
N GLY A 251 0.45 2.40 4.84
CA GLY A 251 1.03 3.12 3.70
C GLY A 251 2.32 3.87 4.05
N ALA A 252 2.34 4.63 5.14
CA ALA A 252 3.54 5.35 5.58
C ALA A 252 4.67 4.41 6.03
N ILE A 253 4.32 3.30 6.69
CA ILE A 253 5.27 2.23 7.06
C ILE A 253 5.86 1.63 5.77
N PHE A 254 5.02 1.26 4.81
CA PHE A 254 5.41 0.72 3.51
C PHE A 254 6.33 1.68 2.74
N LEU A 255 6.00 2.97 2.65
CA LEU A 255 6.88 3.95 2.01
C LEU A 255 8.27 4.00 2.69
N GLY A 256 8.33 3.72 3.99
CA GLY A 256 9.57 3.58 4.74
C GLY A 256 10.41 2.37 4.33
N THR A 257 9.81 1.28 3.87
CA THR A 257 10.52 0.05 3.45
C THR A 257 11.10 0.13 2.04
N LEU A 258 10.65 1.10 1.23
CA LEU A 258 11.14 1.30 -0.13
C LEU A 258 12.63 1.68 -0.18
N THR A 259 13.27 1.30 -1.29
CA THR A 259 14.65 1.69 -1.60
C THR A 259 14.76 3.21 -1.78
N MET A 260 15.98 3.74 -1.64
CA MET A 260 16.25 5.18 -1.85
C MET A 260 15.82 5.68 -3.24
N GLU A 261 16.01 4.89 -4.29
CA GLU A 261 15.63 5.31 -5.65
C GLU A 261 14.10 5.32 -5.84
N GLN A 262 13.39 4.35 -5.25
CA GLN A 262 11.92 4.33 -5.22
C GLN A 262 11.36 5.53 -4.44
N LYS A 263 11.93 5.85 -3.28
CA LYS A 263 11.57 7.05 -2.49
C LYS A 263 11.74 8.34 -3.30
N LYS A 264 12.90 8.54 -3.93
CA LYS A 264 13.14 9.69 -4.82
C LYS A 264 12.20 9.74 -6.02
N PHE A 265 11.75 8.59 -6.53
CA PHE A 265 10.75 8.56 -7.58
C PHE A 265 9.39 9.04 -7.06
N LEU A 266 8.92 8.52 -5.93
CA LEU A 266 7.66 8.90 -5.32
C LEU A 266 7.64 10.36 -4.83
N ASP A 267 8.75 10.88 -4.33
CA ASP A 267 8.90 12.31 -3.98
C ASP A 267 8.70 13.24 -5.19
N ARG A 268 9.09 12.77 -6.38
CA ARG A 268 8.90 13.48 -7.65
C ARG A 268 7.52 13.26 -8.27
N ASN A 269 6.77 12.26 -7.79
CA ASN A 269 5.44 11.88 -8.26
C ASN A 269 4.49 11.71 -7.07
N PRO A 270 4.17 12.80 -6.35
CA PRO A 270 3.42 12.74 -5.11
C PRO A 270 1.99 12.19 -5.27
N ASP A 271 1.40 12.32 -6.46
CA ASP A 271 0.13 11.70 -6.83
C ASP A 271 0.21 10.17 -6.83
N ILE A 272 1.26 9.59 -7.40
CA ILE A 272 1.51 8.15 -7.36
C ILE A 272 1.76 7.69 -5.91
N ALA A 273 2.52 8.48 -5.15
CA ALA A 273 2.81 8.16 -3.74
C ALA A 273 1.54 8.09 -2.88
N GLU A 274 0.61 9.03 -3.08
CA GLU A 274 -0.68 9.05 -2.40
C GLU A 274 -1.52 7.82 -2.76
N GLU A 275 -1.58 7.46 -4.04
CA GLU A 275 -2.37 6.33 -4.53
C GLU A 275 -1.82 4.98 -4.08
N ILE A 276 -0.50 4.80 -4.10
CA ILE A 276 0.16 3.60 -3.55
C ILE A 276 -0.08 3.50 -2.05
N SER A 277 0.05 4.61 -1.32
CA SER A 277 -0.26 4.65 0.12
C SER A 277 -1.72 4.30 0.39
N TYR A 278 -2.64 4.82 -0.42
CA TYR A 278 -4.06 4.50 -0.32
C TYR A 278 -4.31 3.01 -0.54
N TYR A 279 -3.73 2.41 -1.58
CA TYR A 279 -3.84 0.97 -1.86
C TYR A 279 -3.37 0.12 -0.67
N ILE A 280 -2.20 0.42 -0.09
CA ILE A 280 -1.70 -0.29 1.10
C ILE A 280 -2.62 -0.08 2.31
N ASN A 281 -3.09 1.14 2.55
CA ASN A 281 -4.00 1.44 3.65
C ASN A 281 -5.37 0.75 3.52
N GLN A 282 -5.74 0.27 2.32
CA GLN A 282 -6.92 -0.57 2.11
C GLN A 282 -6.62 -2.08 2.28
N GLY A 283 -5.44 -2.44 2.78
CA GLY A 283 -4.99 -3.83 2.92
C GLY A 283 -4.44 -4.43 1.62
N GLY A 284 -3.94 -3.59 0.72
CA GLY A 284 -3.28 -4.01 -0.51
C GLY A 284 -1.99 -4.81 -0.26
N ASP A 285 -1.60 -5.63 -1.23
CA ASP A 285 -0.37 -6.43 -1.17
C ASP A 285 0.89 -5.56 -1.34
N GLU A 286 1.77 -5.54 -0.33
CA GLU A 286 3.02 -4.76 -0.35
C GLU A 286 3.98 -5.18 -1.46
N GLY A 287 4.01 -6.47 -1.82
CA GLY A 287 4.84 -6.99 -2.91
C GLY A 287 4.41 -6.42 -4.26
N PHE A 288 3.11 -6.41 -4.53
CA PHE A 288 2.52 -5.79 -5.70
C PHE A 288 2.73 -4.28 -5.72
N ALA A 289 2.56 -3.59 -4.58
CA ALA A 289 2.82 -2.15 -4.51
C ALA A 289 4.29 -1.81 -4.80
N THR A 290 5.24 -2.62 -4.30
CA THR A 290 6.66 -2.47 -4.61
C THR A 290 6.92 -2.64 -6.10
N TRP A 291 6.37 -3.71 -6.70
CA TRP A 291 6.46 -3.94 -8.14
C TRP A 291 5.82 -2.83 -8.97
N ALA A 292 4.69 -2.26 -8.51
CA ALA A 292 4.02 -1.15 -9.18
C ALA A 292 4.91 0.10 -9.25
N VAL A 293 5.61 0.41 -8.15
CA VAL A 293 6.58 1.53 -8.11
C VAL A 293 7.72 1.28 -9.11
N ASP A 294 8.31 0.08 -9.09
CA ASP A 294 9.39 -0.28 -10.03
C ASP A 294 8.92 -0.22 -11.49
N TYR A 295 7.72 -0.73 -11.78
CA TYR A 295 7.14 -0.69 -13.12
C TYR A 295 6.99 0.74 -13.62
N LEU A 296 6.47 1.65 -12.79
CA LEU A 296 6.27 3.07 -13.14
C LEU A 296 7.59 3.84 -13.24
N MET A 297 8.62 3.45 -12.47
CA MET A 297 9.98 3.98 -12.61
C MET A 297 10.59 3.61 -13.98
N ASP A 298 10.42 2.36 -14.42
CA ASP A 298 10.94 1.86 -15.69
C ASP A 298 10.14 2.35 -16.90
N HIS A 299 8.88 2.77 -16.69
CA HIS A 299 7.96 3.23 -17.73
C HIS A 299 7.40 4.63 -17.44
N PRO A 300 8.24 5.68 -17.41
CA PRO A 300 7.84 7.02 -16.96
C PRO A 300 6.81 7.73 -17.87
N SER A 301 6.51 7.19 -19.05
CA SER A 301 5.42 7.68 -19.91
C SER A 301 4.04 7.13 -19.54
N ILE A 302 3.97 6.15 -18.65
CA ILE A 302 2.71 5.54 -18.21
C ILE A 302 2.11 6.37 -17.10
N THR A 303 0.86 6.80 -17.31
CA THR A 303 0.10 7.50 -16.28
C THR A 303 -0.46 6.52 -15.24
N TRP A 304 -0.72 7.01 -14.02
CA TRP A 304 -1.39 6.21 -12.99
C TRP A 304 -2.71 5.60 -13.49
N SER A 305 -3.51 6.37 -14.24
CA SER A 305 -4.78 5.88 -14.78
C SER A 305 -4.61 4.71 -15.77
N GLN A 306 -3.53 4.70 -16.57
CA GLN A 306 -3.24 3.57 -17.46
C GLN A 306 -2.79 2.36 -16.65
N PHE A 307 -1.91 2.56 -15.67
CA PHE A 307 -1.48 1.50 -14.77
C PHE A 307 -2.65 0.85 -14.04
N VAL A 308 -3.56 1.66 -13.49
CA VAL A 308 -4.78 1.18 -12.82
C VAL A 308 -5.63 0.38 -13.77
N ASN A 309 -5.86 0.87 -15.00
CA ASN A 309 -6.63 0.16 -16.01
C ASN A 309 -6.09 -1.24 -16.30
N TRP A 310 -4.77 -1.38 -16.30
CA TRP A 310 -4.11 -2.64 -16.61
C TRP A 310 -4.05 -3.60 -15.43
N PHE A 311 -3.75 -3.11 -14.22
CA PHE A 311 -3.27 -3.97 -13.13
C PHE A 311 -4.00 -3.80 -11.79
N MET A 312 -4.88 -2.81 -11.64
CA MET A 312 -5.52 -2.50 -10.34
C MET A 312 -7.04 -2.41 -10.42
N MET A 313 -7.63 -2.98 -11.46
CA MET A 313 -9.08 -2.93 -11.61
C MET A 313 -9.74 -3.86 -10.58
N PRO A 314 -10.88 -3.44 -10.00
CA PRO A 314 -11.59 -4.28 -9.05
C PRO A 314 -11.96 -5.62 -9.68
N ARG A 315 -11.74 -6.70 -8.92
CA ARG A 315 -12.05 -8.05 -9.36
C ARG A 315 -13.46 -8.16 -9.95
N GLU A 316 -13.53 -8.65 -11.17
CA GLU A 316 -14.80 -9.09 -11.74
C GLU A 316 -15.21 -10.41 -11.06
N GLY A 317 -16.47 -10.49 -10.62
CA GLY A 317 -16.99 -11.65 -9.89
C GLY A 317 -17.01 -12.94 -10.73
N GLN A 318 -17.78 -13.93 -10.31
CA GLN A 318 -17.90 -15.18 -11.07
C GLN A 318 -18.84 -15.01 -12.27
N ASP A 319 -18.76 -15.93 -13.24
CA ASP A 319 -19.75 -15.98 -14.32
C ASP A 319 -21.13 -16.38 -13.77
N VAL A 320 -22.19 -15.80 -14.33
CA VAL A 320 -23.57 -16.14 -13.93
C VAL A 320 -23.98 -17.50 -14.48
N LEU A 321 -23.50 -17.85 -15.67
CA LEU A 321 -23.75 -19.16 -16.30
C LEU A 321 -22.48 -20.02 -16.23
N SER A 322 -22.65 -21.31 -15.93
CA SER A 322 -21.55 -22.27 -15.90
C SER A 322 -21.03 -22.60 -17.29
N TYR A 323 -19.71 -22.83 -17.43
CA TYR A 323 -19.10 -23.32 -18.65
C TYR A 323 -19.33 -24.83 -18.84
N ASP A 324 -20.13 -25.24 -19.82
CA ASP A 324 -20.34 -26.65 -20.19
C ASP A 324 -19.20 -27.14 -21.10
N GLU A 325 -18.15 -27.66 -20.49
CA GLU A 325 -16.94 -28.12 -21.18
C GLU A 325 -17.24 -29.19 -22.25
N THR A 326 -18.22 -30.07 -22.01
CA THR A 326 -18.61 -31.11 -22.99
C THR A 326 -19.20 -30.50 -24.26
N TYR A 327 -19.98 -29.43 -24.13
CA TYR A 327 -20.53 -28.72 -25.27
C TYR A 327 -19.46 -27.88 -25.99
N TRP A 328 -18.77 -27.03 -25.22
CA TRP A 328 -17.89 -26.01 -25.77
C TRP A 328 -16.59 -26.56 -26.34
N GLU A 329 -16.04 -27.65 -25.77
CA GLU A 329 -14.83 -28.30 -26.28
C GLU A 329 -15.11 -29.40 -27.31
N ASN A 330 -16.36 -29.52 -27.79
CA ASN A 330 -16.69 -30.47 -28.84
C ASN A 330 -15.99 -30.09 -30.16
N PRO A 331 -15.12 -30.94 -30.72
CA PRO A 331 -14.38 -30.62 -31.95
C PRO A 331 -15.25 -30.53 -33.21
N ASN A 332 -16.53 -30.88 -33.12
CA ASN A 332 -17.50 -30.75 -34.20
C ASN A 332 -18.45 -29.55 -33.99
N LEU A 333 -18.25 -28.77 -32.93
CA LEU A 333 -19.03 -27.55 -32.70
C LEU A 333 -18.67 -26.55 -33.80
N THR A 334 -19.69 -26.08 -34.52
CA THR A 334 -19.54 -25.08 -35.56
C THR A 334 -20.68 -24.08 -35.46
N PHE A 335 -20.39 -22.82 -35.79
CA PHE A 335 -21.40 -21.77 -35.89
C PHE A 335 -21.40 -21.16 -37.29
N PRO A 336 -22.55 -20.61 -37.75
CA PRO A 336 -22.60 -19.84 -38.98
C PRO A 336 -21.60 -18.67 -38.93
N GLN A 337 -20.75 -18.57 -39.94
CA GLN A 337 -19.77 -17.49 -40.03
C GLN A 337 -20.46 -16.14 -40.17
N GLN A 338 -19.92 -15.14 -39.48
CA GLN A 338 -20.35 -13.74 -39.58
C GLN A 338 -19.13 -12.86 -39.79
N ASN A 339 -19.30 -11.72 -40.47
CA ASN A 339 -18.24 -10.73 -40.54
C ASN A 339 -18.14 -9.99 -39.21
N LEU A 340 -16.93 -9.59 -38.80
CA LEU A 340 -16.75 -8.68 -37.69
C LEU A 340 -17.48 -7.35 -37.94
N PRO A 341 -18.02 -6.69 -36.90
CA PRO A 341 -18.55 -5.34 -37.06
C PRO A 341 -17.41 -4.34 -37.32
N THR A 342 -17.72 -3.19 -37.92
CA THR A 342 -16.77 -2.06 -37.96
C THR A 342 -16.55 -1.51 -36.56
N TRP A 343 -15.40 -0.89 -36.30
CA TRP A 343 -15.10 -0.23 -35.03
C TRP A 343 -16.19 0.77 -34.62
N ALA A 344 -16.60 1.64 -35.55
CA ALA A 344 -17.59 2.68 -35.29
C ALA A 344 -18.95 2.09 -34.83
N ASN A 345 -19.45 1.08 -35.54
CA ASN A 345 -20.71 0.42 -35.17
C ASN A 345 -20.60 -0.26 -33.79
N PHE A 346 -19.54 -1.02 -33.54
CA PHE A 346 -19.37 -1.72 -32.28
C PHE A 346 -19.20 -0.75 -31.10
N GLN A 347 -18.32 0.26 -31.23
CA GLN A 347 -18.09 1.28 -30.22
C GLN A 347 -19.39 2.05 -29.89
N SER A 348 -20.18 2.40 -30.90
CA SER A 348 -21.47 3.10 -30.68
C SER A 348 -22.52 2.23 -29.98
N ALA A 349 -22.45 0.91 -30.17
CA ALA A 349 -23.34 -0.07 -29.57
C ALA A 349 -22.87 -0.54 -28.19
N TYR A 350 -21.58 -0.38 -27.88
CA TYR A 350 -20.97 -0.88 -26.66
C TYR A 350 -21.43 -0.07 -25.44
N PRO A 351 -22.06 -0.70 -24.43
CA PRO A 351 -22.61 0.01 -23.28
C PRO A 351 -21.52 0.49 -22.33
N THR A 352 -21.45 1.80 -22.08
CA THR A 352 -20.51 2.43 -21.13
C THR A 352 -21.12 2.64 -19.73
N ASN A 353 -22.40 2.31 -19.54
CA ASN A 353 -23.09 2.44 -18.25
C ASN A 353 -22.74 1.31 -17.27
N ASN A 354 -23.07 1.52 -15.99
CA ASN A 354 -22.92 0.48 -14.96
C ASN A 354 -23.68 -0.80 -15.34
N GLY A 355 -23.07 -1.96 -15.06
CA GLY A 355 -23.61 -3.28 -15.41
C GLY A 355 -25.01 -3.56 -14.86
N ALA A 356 -25.32 -3.13 -13.63
CA ALA A 356 -26.65 -3.32 -13.05
C ALA A 356 -27.74 -2.56 -13.84
N THR A 357 -27.41 -1.35 -14.33
CA THR A 357 -28.31 -0.59 -15.20
C THR A 357 -28.48 -1.26 -16.56
N LEU A 358 -27.42 -1.86 -17.10
CA LEU A 358 -27.48 -2.62 -18.35
C LEU A 358 -28.42 -3.82 -18.24
N VAL A 359 -28.32 -4.59 -17.15
CA VAL A 359 -29.19 -5.74 -16.87
C VAL A 359 -30.66 -5.34 -16.84
N GLN A 360 -31.00 -4.23 -16.16
CA GLN A 360 -32.36 -3.70 -16.13
C GLN A 360 -32.84 -3.24 -17.51
N THR A 361 -31.95 -2.65 -18.30
CA THR A 361 -32.26 -2.17 -19.66
C THR A 361 -32.56 -3.32 -20.61
N ILE A 362 -31.82 -4.44 -20.48
CA ILE A 362 -32.02 -5.62 -21.32
C ILE A 362 -33.25 -6.43 -20.86
N GLY A 363 -33.46 -6.57 -19.55
CA GLY A 363 -34.62 -7.26 -18.98
C GLY A 363 -34.66 -8.76 -19.30
N GLY A 364 -35.85 -9.36 -19.21
CA GLY A 364 -36.09 -10.74 -19.63
C GLY A 364 -35.33 -11.78 -18.80
N ALA A 365 -34.89 -12.86 -19.45
CA ALA A 365 -34.15 -13.94 -18.79
C ALA A 365 -32.75 -13.50 -18.33
N VAL A 366 -32.17 -12.46 -18.96
CA VAL A 366 -30.94 -11.81 -18.48
C VAL A 366 -31.16 -11.25 -17.08
N GLN A 367 -32.19 -10.40 -16.90
CA GLN A 367 -32.48 -9.82 -15.58
C GLN A 367 -32.82 -10.90 -14.54
N GLN A 368 -33.58 -11.93 -14.93
CA GLN A 368 -33.92 -13.02 -14.02
C GLN A 368 -32.68 -13.77 -13.54
N ALA A 369 -31.72 -14.06 -14.42
CA ALA A 369 -30.47 -14.73 -14.02
C ALA A 369 -29.70 -13.92 -12.97
N PHE A 370 -29.66 -12.59 -13.08
CA PHE A 370 -29.00 -11.73 -12.09
C PHE A 370 -29.76 -11.64 -10.76
N ILE A 371 -31.08 -11.85 -10.76
CA ILE A 371 -31.90 -11.96 -9.55
C ILE A 371 -31.70 -13.31 -8.86
N ASP A 372 -31.59 -14.39 -9.63
CA ASP A 372 -31.51 -15.76 -9.11
C ASP A 372 -30.12 -16.06 -8.50
N TYR A 373 -29.07 -15.39 -8.99
CA TYR A 373 -27.69 -15.65 -8.59
C TYR A 373 -26.97 -14.44 -7.96
N PRO A 374 -27.56 -13.71 -6.99
CA PRO A 374 -27.12 -12.38 -6.52
C PRO A 374 -25.69 -12.31 -5.96
N ASN A 375 -25.10 -13.45 -5.61
CA ASN A 375 -23.75 -13.57 -5.05
C ASN A 375 -22.67 -13.88 -6.10
N LEU A 376 -23.04 -14.15 -7.36
CA LEU A 376 -22.12 -14.34 -8.49
C LEU A 376 -21.90 -13.03 -9.29
N VAL A 377 -22.54 -11.93 -8.91
CA VAL A 377 -23.01 -10.87 -9.84
C VAL A 377 -22.09 -9.66 -9.99
N ALA A 378 -20.79 -9.88 -10.21
CA ALA A 378 -19.92 -8.80 -10.69
C ALA A 378 -19.45 -8.99 -12.14
N GLY A 379 -19.68 -10.15 -12.76
CA GLY A 379 -19.35 -10.39 -14.17
C GLY A 379 -20.38 -9.79 -15.14
N TYR A 380 -20.15 -8.55 -15.59
CA TYR A 380 -20.97 -7.91 -16.65
C TYR A 380 -20.26 -7.87 -18.00
N CYS A 381 -18.99 -8.26 -18.07
CA CYS A 381 -18.12 -8.17 -19.24
C CYS A 381 -18.72 -8.88 -20.47
N ALA A 382 -19.08 -10.17 -20.35
CA ALA A 382 -19.70 -10.93 -21.42
C ALA A 382 -21.04 -10.35 -21.88
N LEU A 383 -21.83 -9.79 -20.96
CA LEU A 383 -23.11 -9.15 -21.25
C LEU A 383 -22.91 -7.85 -22.06
N LYS A 384 -21.92 -7.03 -21.70
CA LYS A 384 -21.58 -5.79 -22.40
C LYS A 384 -21.12 -6.06 -23.83
N VAL A 385 -20.22 -7.02 -24.02
CA VAL A 385 -19.78 -7.43 -25.37
C VAL A 385 -20.94 -8.03 -26.17
N SER A 386 -21.77 -8.87 -25.56
CA SER A 386 -22.97 -9.42 -26.21
C SER A 386 -23.92 -8.32 -26.68
N ARG A 387 -24.12 -7.27 -25.88
CA ARG A 387 -24.90 -6.08 -26.27
C ARG A 387 -24.25 -5.35 -27.44
N GLY A 388 -22.95 -5.08 -27.36
CA GLY A 388 -22.18 -4.44 -28.44
C GLY A 388 -22.36 -5.19 -29.76
N LEU A 389 -22.18 -6.52 -29.75
CA LEU A 389 -22.34 -7.40 -30.91
C LEU A 389 -23.77 -7.34 -31.49
N ASN A 390 -24.78 -7.58 -30.63
CA ASN A 390 -26.19 -7.60 -31.03
C ASN A 390 -26.64 -6.30 -31.70
N TYR A 391 -26.15 -5.16 -31.20
CA TYR A 391 -26.53 -3.83 -31.67
C TYR A 391 -25.58 -3.28 -32.74
N SER A 392 -24.48 -3.97 -33.05
CA SER A 392 -23.61 -3.72 -34.20
C SER A 392 -23.94 -4.61 -35.42
N GLY A 393 -25.05 -5.36 -35.37
CA GLY A 393 -25.55 -6.17 -36.49
C GLY A 393 -25.14 -7.65 -36.46
N ILE A 394 -24.49 -8.11 -35.39
CA ILE A 394 -24.15 -9.53 -35.21
C ILE A 394 -25.33 -10.25 -34.57
N ASN A 395 -25.68 -11.43 -35.09
CA ASN A 395 -26.74 -12.25 -34.53
C ASN A 395 -26.15 -13.31 -33.59
N ILE A 396 -26.40 -13.18 -32.29
CA ILE A 396 -26.08 -14.21 -31.30
C ILE A 396 -27.22 -15.24 -31.27
N PRO A 397 -26.95 -16.53 -31.55
CA PRO A 397 -27.99 -17.55 -31.56
C PRO A 397 -28.44 -17.94 -30.16
N GLN A 398 -29.60 -18.61 -30.09
CA GLN A 398 -29.97 -19.39 -28.92
C GLN A 398 -29.01 -20.59 -28.81
N ILE A 399 -28.34 -20.72 -27.69
CA ILE A 399 -27.42 -21.83 -27.41
C ILE A 399 -27.94 -22.60 -26.21
N ILE A 400 -28.22 -23.88 -26.41
CA ILE A 400 -28.56 -24.84 -25.37
C ILE A 400 -27.45 -25.88 -25.34
N THR A 401 -26.83 -26.06 -24.17
CA THR A 401 -25.67 -26.95 -24.01
C THR A 401 -26.10 -28.40 -23.74
N THR A 402 -25.13 -29.31 -23.56
CA THR A 402 -25.32 -30.77 -23.47
C THR A 402 -26.35 -31.19 -22.42
N ASN A 403 -26.50 -30.41 -21.34
CA ASN A 403 -27.39 -30.71 -20.22
C ASN A 403 -28.75 -29.99 -20.28
N GLY A 404 -29.07 -29.33 -21.40
CA GLY A 404 -30.26 -28.48 -21.51
C GLY A 404 -30.09 -27.11 -20.83
N ASN A 405 -28.89 -26.82 -20.31
CA ASN A 405 -28.57 -25.53 -19.69
C ASN A 405 -28.39 -24.45 -20.76
N PRO A 406 -28.73 -23.20 -20.46
CA PRO A 406 -28.52 -22.10 -21.40
C PRO A 406 -27.03 -21.77 -21.54
N GLY A 407 -26.51 -21.79 -22.78
CA GLY A 407 -25.24 -21.14 -23.12
C GLY A 407 -25.43 -19.65 -23.41
N THR A 408 -26.63 -19.27 -23.86
CA THR A 408 -27.09 -17.87 -23.97
C THR A 408 -28.50 -17.72 -23.40
N VAL A 409 -28.83 -16.54 -22.90
CA VAL A 409 -30.17 -16.21 -22.36
C VAL A 409 -30.83 -15.09 -23.14
N MET A 410 -32.15 -15.10 -23.25
CA MET A 410 -32.91 -14.13 -24.03
C MET A 410 -33.24 -12.87 -23.20
N GLY A 411 -32.90 -11.69 -23.72
CA GLY A 411 -33.35 -10.41 -23.18
C GLY A 411 -34.83 -10.12 -23.49
N ALA A 412 -35.39 -9.08 -22.87
CA ALA A 412 -36.75 -8.62 -23.18
C ALA A 412 -36.86 -8.06 -24.63
N ASP A 413 -35.73 -7.72 -25.24
CA ASP A 413 -35.62 -7.28 -26.63
C ASP A 413 -35.59 -8.43 -27.65
N GLY A 414 -35.73 -9.68 -27.19
CA GLY A 414 -35.74 -10.87 -28.03
C GLY A 414 -34.38 -11.28 -28.58
N LYS A 415 -33.27 -10.69 -28.10
CA LYS A 415 -31.91 -11.07 -28.48
C LYS A 415 -31.29 -12.00 -27.43
N TYR A 416 -30.26 -12.74 -27.83
CA TYR A 416 -29.54 -13.66 -26.94
C TYR A 416 -28.23 -13.06 -26.46
N TYR A 417 -27.87 -13.36 -25.22
CA TYR A 417 -26.72 -12.78 -24.52
C TYR A 417 -25.91 -13.86 -23.81
N PHE A 418 -24.58 -13.75 -23.90
CA PHE A 418 -23.66 -14.51 -23.07
C PHE A 418 -23.52 -13.87 -21.70
N LEU A 419 -23.53 -14.71 -20.65
CA LEU A 419 -23.21 -14.33 -19.28
C LEU A 419 -22.01 -15.11 -18.72
N ASN A 420 -21.23 -15.71 -19.62
CA ASN A 420 -20.00 -16.42 -19.31
C ASN A 420 -18.90 -15.98 -20.30
N ALA A 421 -17.79 -15.46 -19.80
CA ALA A 421 -16.74 -14.87 -20.63
C ALA A 421 -16.03 -15.90 -21.51
N LYS A 422 -15.70 -17.08 -20.97
CA LYS A 422 -15.05 -18.15 -21.72
C LYS A 422 -15.96 -18.73 -22.82
N ALA A 423 -17.26 -18.87 -22.55
CA ALA A 423 -18.24 -19.29 -23.55
C ALA A 423 -18.38 -18.28 -24.70
N LEU A 424 -18.40 -16.98 -24.38
CA LEU A 424 -18.38 -15.91 -25.37
C LEU A 424 -17.11 -16.00 -26.24
N ASN A 425 -15.94 -16.11 -25.62
CA ASN A 425 -14.65 -16.26 -26.32
C ASN A 425 -14.69 -17.44 -27.30
N LYS A 426 -15.10 -18.62 -26.82
CA LYS A 426 -15.18 -19.84 -27.63
C LYS A 426 -16.13 -19.65 -28.83
N TRP A 427 -17.31 -19.09 -28.60
CA TRP A 427 -18.25 -18.79 -29.69
C TRP A 427 -17.68 -17.79 -30.70
N MET A 428 -16.97 -16.75 -30.25
CA MET A 428 -16.35 -15.76 -31.14
C MET A 428 -15.29 -16.38 -32.03
N LYS A 429 -14.44 -17.27 -31.51
CA LYS A 429 -13.43 -18.01 -32.29
C LYS A 429 -14.07 -18.84 -33.39
N GLU A 430 -15.15 -19.55 -33.05
CA GLU A 430 -15.87 -20.39 -34.01
C GLU A 430 -16.70 -19.57 -35.02
N THR A 431 -17.13 -18.34 -34.67
CA THR A 431 -18.00 -17.49 -35.52
C THR A 431 -17.22 -16.54 -36.43
N PHE A 432 -16.10 -16.01 -35.94
CA PHE A 432 -15.29 -15.02 -36.64
C PHE A 432 -13.95 -15.59 -37.14
N GLY A 433 -13.55 -16.78 -36.69
CA GLY A 433 -12.24 -17.35 -37.00
C GLY A 433 -11.11 -16.81 -36.15
N THR A 434 -9.93 -17.41 -36.32
CA THR A 434 -8.69 -17.11 -35.57
C THR A 434 -7.48 -17.04 -36.49
N ASN A 435 -6.36 -16.52 -35.97
CA ASN A 435 -5.05 -16.56 -36.60
C ASN A 435 -4.01 -17.04 -35.59
N PRO A 436 -3.38 -18.20 -35.82
CA PRO A 436 -3.62 -19.13 -36.94
C PRO A 436 -5.03 -19.74 -36.88
N ALA A 437 -5.50 -20.25 -38.02
CA ALA A 437 -6.72 -21.07 -38.05
C ALA A 437 -6.51 -22.35 -37.23
N THR A 438 -7.58 -22.89 -36.63
CA THR A 438 -7.56 -24.21 -35.98
C THR A 438 -8.29 -25.26 -36.82
N THR A 439 -8.41 -26.47 -36.30
CA THR A 439 -9.23 -27.53 -36.91
C THR A 439 -10.72 -27.20 -36.94
N THR A 440 -11.19 -26.36 -36.01
CA THR A 440 -12.62 -25.99 -35.87
C THR A 440 -12.91 -24.57 -36.34
N THR A 441 -11.90 -23.69 -36.35
CA THR A 441 -12.06 -22.27 -36.65
C THR A 441 -11.39 -21.88 -37.98
N PRO A 442 -12.04 -21.07 -38.84
CA PRO A 442 -11.42 -20.59 -40.07
C PRO A 442 -10.35 -19.53 -39.79
N TYR A 443 -9.50 -19.27 -40.79
CA TYR A 443 -8.49 -18.22 -40.73
C TYR A 443 -9.11 -16.82 -40.70
N ASN A 444 -8.67 -15.96 -39.77
CA ASN A 444 -9.03 -14.54 -39.71
C ASN A 444 -7.80 -13.66 -39.43
N ALA A 445 -7.37 -12.88 -40.42
CA ALA A 445 -6.21 -11.99 -40.29
C ALA A 445 -6.36 -10.88 -39.22
N ASN A 446 -7.61 -10.55 -38.85
CA ASN A 446 -7.93 -9.55 -37.84
C ASN A 446 -8.00 -10.15 -36.42
N HIS A 447 -7.57 -11.39 -36.24
CA HIS A 447 -7.43 -12.00 -34.92
C HIS A 447 -5.99 -11.91 -34.42
N VAL A 448 -5.83 -11.49 -33.17
CA VAL A 448 -4.57 -11.53 -32.44
C VAL A 448 -4.75 -12.49 -31.26
N HIS A 449 -3.88 -13.49 -31.18
CA HIS A 449 -3.77 -14.39 -30.03
C HIS A 449 -2.51 -14.02 -29.24
N ILE A 450 -2.64 -13.93 -27.92
CA ILE A 450 -1.52 -13.73 -27.00
C ILE A 450 -1.62 -14.79 -25.93
N ASP A 451 -0.60 -15.63 -25.83
CA ASP A 451 -0.53 -16.73 -24.88
C ASP A 451 -0.24 -16.19 -23.46
N GLY A 452 -0.73 -16.87 -22.43
CA GLY A 452 -0.50 -16.51 -21.02
C GLY A 452 0.99 -16.35 -20.69
N SER A 453 1.81 -17.19 -21.32
CA SER A 453 3.27 -17.18 -21.17
C SER A 453 3.96 -15.92 -21.73
N GLU A 454 3.34 -15.19 -22.66
CA GLU A 454 3.89 -13.97 -23.25
C GLU A 454 3.74 -12.75 -22.33
N GLY A 455 2.80 -12.79 -21.38
CA GLY A 455 2.49 -11.71 -20.45
C GLY A 455 3.64 -11.32 -19.51
N GLY A 456 4.62 -12.20 -19.31
CA GLY A 456 5.70 -11.98 -18.35
C GLY A 456 5.24 -12.01 -16.90
N MET A 457 6.11 -11.58 -15.99
CA MET A 457 5.76 -11.50 -14.57
C MET A 457 4.67 -10.46 -14.35
N ASN A 458 3.59 -10.83 -13.63
CA ASN A 458 2.44 -9.96 -13.35
C ASN A 458 1.84 -9.29 -14.60
N GLY A 459 1.90 -9.93 -15.77
CA GLY A 459 1.32 -9.39 -17.00
C GLY A 459 2.02 -8.15 -17.56
N GLN A 460 3.23 -7.83 -17.08
CA GLN A 460 3.95 -6.60 -17.42
C GLN A 460 4.18 -6.35 -18.93
N ASN A 461 4.16 -7.41 -19.75
CA ASN A 461 4.37 -7.30 -21.20
C ASN A 461 3.07 -7.00 -21.97
N TYR A 462 1.89 -7.27 -21.39
CA TYR A 462 0.61 -7.11 -22.09
C TYR A 462 0.34 -5.68 -22.58
N PRO A 463 0.68 -4.60 -21.85
CA PRO A 463 0.55 -3.24 -22.37
C PRO A 463 1.27 -3.01 -23.70
N ALA A 464 2.47 -3.58 -23.86
CA ALA A 464 3.22 -3.50 -25.10
C ALA A 464 2.61 -4.39 -26.20
N LEU A 465 2.21 -5.61 -25.85
CA LEU A 465 1.60 -6.58 -26.78
C LEU A 465 0.24 -6.13 -27.32
N THR A 466 -0.48 -5.30 -26.56
CA THR A 466 -1.80 -4.77 -26.92
C THR A 466 -1.77 -3.32 -27.42
N SER A 467 -0.59 -2.69 -27.45
CA SER A 467 -0.41 -1.32 -27.89
C SER A 467 -0.84 -1.13 -29.35
N GLY A 468 -1.57 -0.04 -29.62
CA GLY A 468 -2.10 0.26 -30.96
C GLY A 468 -3.26 -0.63 -31.42
N ILE A 469 -3.70 -1.60 -30.60
CA ILE A 469 -4.81 -2.47 -30.95
C ILE A 469 -6.14 -1.81 -30.57
N LYS A 470 -7.09 -1.81 -31.51
CA LYS A 470 -8.48 -1.46 -31.28
C LYS A 470 -9.39 -2.62 -31.69
N GLY A 471 -10.27 -3.05 -30.80
CA GLY A 471 -11.24 -4.09 -31.13
C GLY A 471 -11.96 -4.72 -29.95
N ILE A 472 -12.42 -5.96 -30.13
CA ILE A 472 -13.10 -6.73 -29.09
C ILE A 472 -12.04 -7.56 -28.36
N TYR A 473 -11.83 -7.25 -27.09
CA TYR A 473 -10.89 -7.91 -26.19
C TYR A 473 -11.58 -9.06 -25.47
N SER A 474 -10.92 -10.22 -25.39
CA SER A 474 -11.38 -11.35 -24.59
C SER A 474 -10.20 -12.10 -23.98
N MET A 475 -10.21 -12.22 -22.66
CA MET A 475 -9.23 -12.96 -21.88
C MET A 475 -9.88 -14.19 -21.28
N VAL A 476 -9.14 -15.30 -21.22
CA VAL A 476 -9.53 -16.50 -20.48
C VAL A 476 -8.58 -16.69 -19.31
N SER A 477 -9.12 -17.00 -18.13
CA SER A 477 -8.34 -17.25 -16.92
C SER A 477 -8.31 -18.73 -16.57
N THR A 478 -7.21 -19.15 -15.94
CA THR A 478 -7.08 -20.50 -15.35
C THR A 478 -7.57 -20.56 -13.90
N ASN A 479 -7.92 -19.43 -13.26
CA ASN A 479 -8.32 -19.40 -11.85
C ASN A 479 -9.82 -19.72 -11.69
N PRO A 480 -10.20 -20.89 -11.12
CA PRO A 480 -11.60 -21.28 -10.97
C PRO A 480 -12.36 -20.46 -9.91
N LEU A 481 -11.65 -19.70 -9.07
CA LEU A 481 -12.28 -18.82 -8.09
C LEU A 481 -12.62 -17.47 -8.73
N TRP A 482 -11.87 -17.03 -9.74
CA TRP A 482 -12.14 -15.82 -10.51
C TRP A 482 -13.22 -16.09 -11.58
N ALA A 483 -13.57 -15.10 -12.39
CA ALA A 483 -14.35 -15.33 -13.60
C ALA A 483 -13.64 -16.38 -14.49
N SER A 484 -14.36 -17.04 -15.38
CA SER A 484 -13.69 -17.88 -16.41
C SER A 484 -12.85 -17.05 -17.39
N GLY A 485 -13.01 -15.73 -17.37
CA GLY A 485 -12.36 -14.79 -18.27
C GLY A 485 -12.86 -13.36 -18.09
N HIS A 486 -12.36 -12.46 -18.93
CA HIS A 486 -12.84 -11.09 -19.07
C HIS A 486 -13.12 -10.78 -20.55
N ALA A 487 -13.99 -9.82 -20.82
CA ALA A 487 -14.27 -9.37 -22.18
C ALA A 487 -14.64 -7.89 -22.21
N ASP A 488 -14.01 -7.13 -23.11
CA ASP A 488 -14.19 -5.68 -23.15
C ASP A 488 -14.00 -5.10 -24.56
N LEU A 489 -14.18 -3.80 -24.67
CA LEU A 489 -13.72 -2.99 -25.79
C LEU A 489 -12.32 -2.45 -25.47
N ILE A 490 -11.35 -2.74 -26.33
CA ILE A 490 -9.97 -2.22 -26.21
C ILE A 490 -9.70 -1.18 -27.30
N SER A 491 -8.98 -0.12 -26.93
CA SER A 491 -8.48 0.91 -27.85
C SER A 491 -7.10 1.37 -27.38
N GLU A 492 -6.12 1.32 -28.27
CA GLU A 492 -4.73 1.76 -27.98
C GLU A 492 -4.14 1.06 -26.74
N GLY A 493 -4.44 -0.23 -26.55
CA GLY A 493 -3.97 -1.00 -25.40
C GLY A 493 -4.71 -0.72 -24.08
N VAL A 494 -5.76 0.09 -24.08
CA VAL A 494 -6.57 0.43 -22.89
C VAL A 494 -7.99 -0.09 -23.06
N CYS A 495 -8.52 -0.75 -22.03
CA CYS A 495 -9.86 -1.33 -22.03
C CYS A 495 -10.85 -0.37 -21.36
N VAL A 496 -12.10 -0.33 -21.81
CA VAL A 496 -13.10 0.64 -21.29
C VAL A 496 -13.38 0.45 -19.80
N PHE A 497 -13.34 -0.78 -19.31
CA PHE A 497 -13.64 -1.17 -17.93
C PHE A 497 -12.49 -1.87 -17.22
N GLY A 498 -11.29 -1.84 -17.81
CA GLY A 498 -10.11 -2.50 -17.25
C GLY A 498 -9.63 -3.66 -18.08
N CYS A 499 -8.31 -3.80 -18.27
CA CYS A 499 -7.77 -4.91 -19.05
C CYS A 499 -7.46 -6.15 -18.20
N HIS A 500 -7.37 -6.00 -16.87
CA HIS A 500 -7.12 -7.12 -15.95
C HIS A 500 -5.86 -7.94 -16.30
N PHE A 501 -4.80 -7.27 -16.80
CA PHE A 501 -3.52 -7.92 -17.09
C PHE A 501 -2.87 -8.53 -15.85
N TYR A 502 -3.25 -8.02 -14.68
CA TYR A 502 -3.03 -8.63 -13.38
C TYR A 502 -4.13 -8.20 -12.42
N ASP A 503 -4.53 -9.11 -11.54
CA ASP A 503 -5.52 -8.87 -10.48
C ASP A 503 -4.95 -9.38 -9.14
N THR A 504 -5.44 -8.86 -8.01
CA THR A 504 -5.12 -9.38 -6.68
C THR A 504 -6.41 -9.85 -5.96
N PRO A 505 -6.53 -11.14 -5.55
CA PRO A 505 -5.57 -12.22 -5.77
C PRO A 505 -5.39 -12.54 -7.26
N PRO A 506 -4.24 -13.12 -7.67
CA PRO A 506 -3.91 -13.38 -9.07
C PRO A 506 -5.04 -14.08 -9.84
N ALA A 507 -5.38 -13.54 -11.01
CA ALA A 507 -6.14 -14.21 -12.04
C ALA A 507 -5.19 -14.60 -13.17
N PRO A 508 -4.48 -15.74 -13.10
CA PRO A 508 -3.51 -16.09 -14.11
C PRO A 508 -4.21 -16.25 -15.45
N ILE A 509 -3.68 -15.53 -16.44
CA ILE A 509 -4.21 -15.50 -17.80
C ILE A 509 -3.76 -16.78 -18.51
N ASP A 510 -4.72 -17.51 -19.07
CA ASP A 510 -4.45 -18.63 -19.97
C ASP A 510 -4.04 -18.08 -21.34
N TYR A 511 -4.86 -17.17 -21.87
CA TYR A 511 -4.60 -16.43 -23.11
C TYR A 511 -5.53 -15.23 -23.25
N ILE A 512 -5.18 -14.35 -24.19
CA ILE A 512 -5.99 -13.23 -24.66
C ILE A 512 -6.20 -13.39 -26.16
N ASP A 513 -7.45 -13.29 -26.60
CA ASP A 513 -7.85 -13.15 -28.00
C ASP A 513 -8.40 -11.74 -28.23
N ILE A 514 -7.95 -11.08 -29.30
CA ILE A 514 -8.45 -9.77 -29.72
C ILE A 514 -8.87 -9.84 -31.18
N TRP A 515 -10.11 -9.46 -31.46
CA TRP A 515 -10.60 -9.26 -32.84
C TRP A 515 -10.52 -7.79 -33.18
N THR A 516 -9.55 -7.42 -34.02
CA THR A 516 -9.33 -6.05 -34.45
C THR A 516 -10.47 -5.59 -35.37
N LEU A 517 -10.95 -4.38 -35.12
CA LEU A 517 -12.07 -3.80 -35.87
C LEU A 517 -11.59 -2.60 -36.68
N GLU A 518 -11.99 -2.54 -37.95
CA GLU A 518 -11.64 -1.45 -38.86
C GLU A 518 -12.43 -0.16 -38.58
#